data_AF-A0A943HCA3-F1
#
_entry.id   AF-A0A943HCA3-F1
#
_cell.length_a   1.000
_cell.length_b   1.000
_cell.length_c   1.000
_cell.angle_alpha   90.00
_cell.angle_beta   90.00
_cell.angle_gamma   90.00
#
_symmetry.space_group_name_H-M   'P 1'
#
loop_
_entity.id
_entity.type
_entity.pdbx_description
1 polymer ?
#
loop_
_entity_poly.entity_id
_entity_poly.type
_entity_poly.pdbx_seq_one_letter_code
_entity_poly.pdbx_strand_id
1 'polypeptide(L)'
;MRHSYDSFDYWEELINENKTIRGHMFMDKLPNEKSIYIHSLVFCKNNGLNNTWSYFPNEKMLLGYIQYSFLQEAFYKWIYGKERIVISIPNIPVEKIILDGEKNKKISKEEADNMRRHVKMVKDCWSLPKDKLIRALQRFSRDFNRTWYGDNREFLYLKIFNTPKELGEFVVNSSYMTTTEREFKDRIGISIPEWNNICERANKNKRDGEKFRDILLKSLTEII
;
A
#
# COMPACT_ATOMS: atom_id res chain seq x y z
N MET A 1 -12.05 10.16 -22.27
CA MET A 1 -11.97 8.70 -22.46
C MET A 1 -11.98 8.05 -21.08
N ARG A 2 -12.92 7.13 -20.80
CA ARG A 2 -12.94 6.35 -19.55
C ARG A 2 -11.86 5.28 -19.66
N HIS A 3 -10.65 5.58 -19.21
CA HIS A 3 -9.65 4.54 -18.99
C HIS A 3 -10.24 3.57 -17.96
N SER A 4 -10.44 2.32 -18.35
CA SER A 4 -10.74 1.26 -17.39
C SER A 4 -9.54 1.19 -16.46
N TYR A 5 -9.77 1.25 -15.14
CA TYR A 5 -8.70 1.08 -14.15
C TYR A 5 -8.01 -0.29 -14.26
N ASP A 6 -8.55 -1.22 -15.06
CA ASP A 6 -7.94 -2.49 -15.50
C ASP A 6 -7.17 -2.29 -16.82
N SER A 7 -6.13 -1.46 -16.80
CA SER A 7 -5.30 -1.17 -17.98
C SER A 7 -3.88 -0.85 -17.54
N PHE A 8 -2.89 -1.60 -18.03
CA PHE A 8 -1.48 -1.36 -17.69
C PHE A 8 -1.03 0.04 -18.13
N ASP A 9 -1.38 0.45 -19.36
CA ASP A 9 -0.99 1.74 -19.94
C ASP A 9 -1.48 2.93 -19.08
N TYR A 10 -2.71 2.85 -18.56
CA TYR A 10 -3.25 3.87 -17.65
C TYR A 10 -2.39 4.03 -16.38
N TRP A 11 -1.93 2.92 -15.80
CA TRP A 11 -1.11 2.96 -14.60
C TRP A 11 0.34 3.31 -14.89
N GLU A 12 0.85 2.96 -16.07
CA GLU A 12 2.19 3.35 -16.52
C GLU A 12 2.35 4.87 -16.54
N GLU A 13 1.39 5.59 -17.11
CA GLU A 13 1.39 7.07 -17.12
C GLU A 13 1.42 7.64 -15.69
N LEU A 14 0.51 7.17 -14.82
CA LEU A 14 0.42 7.63 -13.43
C LEU A 14 1.68 7.35 -12.62
N ILE A 15 2.27 6.18 -12.77
CA ILE A 15 3.51 5.78 -12.09
C ILE A 15 4.68 6.67 -12.55
N ASN A 16 4.75 6.99 -13.84
CA ASN A 16 5.77 7.87 -14.39
C ASN A 16 5.66 9.30 -13.87
N GLU A 17 4.45 9.79 -13.57
CA GLU A 17 4.23 11.10 -12.96
C GLU A 17 4.56 11.13 -11.46
N ASN A 18 4.47 9.98 -10.77
CA ASN A 18 4.58 9.88 -9.31
C ASN A 18 5.76 9.00 -8.86
N LYS A 19 6.98 9.40 -9.25
CA LYS A 19 8.20 8.58 -9.08
C LYS A 19 8.66 8.38 -7.64
N THR A 20 8.26 9.25 -6.71
CA THR A 20 8.81 9.26 -5.34
C THR A 20 8.09 8.25 -4.42
N ILE A 21 6.76 8.34 -4.29
CA ILE A 21 5.97 7.44 -3.45
C ILE A 21 4.70 7.05 -4.20
N ARG A 22 4.71 5.86 -4.82
CA ARG A 22 3.58 5.38 -5.64
C ARG A 22 2.29 5.21 -4.85
N GLY A 23 2.35 5.00 -3.54
CA GLY A 23 1.16 4.95 -2.70
C GLY A 23 0.41 6.29 -2.60
N HIS A 24 1.06 7.43 -2.87
CA HIS A 24 0.46 8.76 -2.67
C HIS A 24 -0.17 9.37 -3.94
N MET A 25 -0.22 8.61 -5.05
CA MET A 25 -0.65 9.07 -6.38
C MET A 25 -2.03 9.76 -6.43
N PHE A 26 -2.89 9.53 -5.44
CA PHE A 26 -4.25 10.07 -5.41
C PHE A 26 -4.55 10.92 -4.17
N MET A 27 -3.52 11.33 -3.44
CA MET A 27 -3.65 12.15 -2.23
C MET A 27 -3.59 13.66 -2.53
N ASP A 28 -3.54 14.06 -3.80
CA ASP A 28 -3.75 15.44 -4.25
C ASP A 28 -5.16 15.93 -3.85
N LYS A 29 -6.15 15.03 -3.89
CA LYS A 29 -7.53 15.26 -3.46
C LYS A 29 -7.74 14.80 -2.02
N LEU A 30 -8.64 15.49 -1.31
CA LEU A 30 -9.03 15.11 0.04
C LEU A 30 -9.88 13.83 0.06
N PRO A 31 -9.81 13.04 1.15
CA PRO A 31 -10.64 11.86 1.27
C PRO A 31 -12.12 12.25 1.40
N ASN A 32 -13.00 11.37 0.94
CA ASN A 32 -14.45 11.49 1.06
C ASN A 32 -15.07 10.14 1.48
N GLU A 33 -16.40 10.07 1.58
CA GLU A 33 -17.10 8.89 2.09
C GLU A 33 -16.89 7.61 1.26
N LYS A 34 -16.41 7.73 0.01
CA LYS A 34 -16.08 6.59 -0.86
C LYS A 34 -14.61 6.18 -0.76
N SER A 35 -13.80 6.96 -0.05
CA SER A 35 -12.37 6.70 0.05
C SER A 35 -12.09 5.42 0.82
N ILE A 36 -11.09 4.67 0.36
CA ILE A 36 -10.61 3.43 0.98
C ILE A 36 -9.16 3.65 1.38
N TYR A 37 -8.79 3.19 2.57
CA TYR A 37 -7.51 3.52 3.18
C TYR A 37 -6.61 2.30 3.22
N ILE A 38 -5.30 2.50 3.14
CA ILE A 38 -4.33 1.41 3.22
C ILE A 38 -3.14 1.78 4.10
N HIS A 39 -2.50 0.74 4.60
CA HIS A 39 -1.15 0.76 5.15
C HIS A 39 -0.33 -0.34 4.46
N SER A 40 0.82 0.01 3.92
CA SER A 40 1.72 -0.96 3.30
C SER A 40 3.14 -0.82 3.80
N LEU A 41 3.82 -1.94 4.02
CA LEU A 41 5.23 -1.99 4.33
C LEU A 41 5.94 -2.82 3.26
N VAL A 42 7.03 -2.29 2.72
CA VAL A 42 7.95 -3.04 1.87
C VAL A 42 9.34 -2.87 2.47
N PHE A 43 9.83 -3.92 3.11
CA PHE A 43 11.15 -3.95 3.71
C PHE A 43 12.06 -4.87 2.93
N CYS A 44 13.28 -4.38 2.67
CA CYS A 44 14.38 -5.22 2.25
C CYS A 44 15.69 -4.66 2.80
N LYS A 45 16.59 -5.52 3.26
CA LYS A 45 17.84 -5.15 3.96
C LYS A 45 18.65 -4.04 3.25
N ASN A 46 18.74 -4.07 1.93
CA ASN A 46 19.54 -3.09 1.18
C ASN A 46 18.75 -1.82 0.81
N ASN A 47 17.42 -1.85 0.89
CA ASN A 47 16.54 -0.74 0.55
C ASN A 47 15.88 -0.09 1.77
N GLY A 48 16.12 -0.67 2.96
CA GLY A 48 15.45 -0.35 4.21
C GLY A 48 13.93 -0.49 4.12
N LEU A 49 13.20 0.36 4.83
CA LEU A 49 11.76 0.23 5.05
C LEU A 49 11.01 1.32 4.30
N ASN A 50 10.14 0.92 3.38
CA ASN A 50 9.11 1.80 2.85
C ASN A 50 7.80 1.57 3.62
N ASN A 51 7.46 2.50 4.51
CA ASN A 51 6.25 2.52 5.31
C ASN A 51 5.28 3.57 4.75
N THR A 52 4.24 3.14 4.05
CA THR A 52 3.33 4.04 3.33
C THR A 52 1.91 3.98 3.90
N TRP A 53 1.35 5.15 4.17
CA TRP A 53 -0.05 5.33 4.59
C TRP A 53 -0.80 6.13 3.54
N SER A 54 -1.93 5.62 3.05
CA SER A 54 -2.61 6.27 1.93
C SER A 54 -4.11 6.02 1.91
N TYR A 55 -4.80 6.73 1.02
CA TYR A 55 -6.17 6.49 0.66
C TYR A 55 -6.40 6.62 -0.85
N PHE A 56 -7.41 5.91 -1.34
CA PHE A 56 -7.81 5.84 -2.73
C PHE A 56 -9.25 6.34 -2.87
N PRO A 57 -9.60 7.05 -3.95
CA PRO A 57 -10.94 7.59 -4.18
C PRO A 57 -12.08 6.55 -4.18
N ASN A 58 -11.82 5.29 -4.51
CA ASN A 58 -12.80 4.20 -4.51
C ASN A 58 -12.12 2.82 -4.60
N GLU A 59 -12.92 1.76 -4.43
CA GLU A 59 -12.51 0.36 -4.41
C GLU A 59 -11.85 -0.13 -5.72
N LYS A 60 -12.28 0.36 -6.89
CA LYS A 60 -11.71 -0.05 -8.18
C LYS A 60 -10.36 0.61 -8.44
N MET A 61 -10.16 1.83 -7.96
CA MET A 61 -8.86 2.50 -8.03
C MET A 61 -7.85 1.84 -7.09
N LEU A 62 -8.28 1.44 -5.88
CA LEU A 62 -7.44 0.61 -5.01
C LEU A 62 -7.06 -0.72 -5.67
N LEU A 63 -8.03 -1.40 -6.31
CA LEU A 63 -7.77 -2.66 -7.02
C LEU A 63 -6.70 -2.50 -8.11
N GLY A 64 -6.81 -1.46 -8.94
CA GLY A 64 -5.81 -1.18 -9.96
C GLY A 64 -4.44 -0.82 -9.36
N TYR A 65 -4.40 -0.04 -8.28
CA TYR A 65 -3.15 0.26 -7.58
C TYR A 65 -2.48 -1.01 -7.08
N ILE A 66 -3.24 -1.92 -6.46
CA ILE A 66 -2.71 -3.19 -5.97
C ILE A 66 -2.10 -3.99 -7.13
N GLN A 67 -2.85 -4.14 -8.23
CA GLN A 67 -2.44 -4.96 -9.38
C GLN A 67 -1.23 -4.39 -10.12
N TYR A 68 -1.26 -3.11 -10.44
CA TYR A 68 -0.35 -2.52 -11.43
C TYR A 68 0.79 -1.72 -10.82
N SER A 69 0.67 -1.32 -9.54
CA SER A 69 1.71 -0.53 -8.87
C SER A 69 2.31 -1.28 -7.68
N PHE A 70 1.50 -1.62 -6.68
CA PHE A 70 1.98 -2.20 -5.43
C PHE A 70 2.64 -3.56 -5.65
N LEU A 71 1.98 -4.52 -6.31
CA LEU A 71 2.56 -5.84 -6.55
C LEU A 71 3.83 -5.79 -7.40
N GLN A 72 3.87 -4.88 -8.39
CA GLN A 72 5.05 -4.65 -9.22
C GLN A 72 6.25 -4.21 -8.37
N GLU A 73 6.07 -3.19 -7.52
CA GLU A 73 7.12 -2.70 -6.62
C GLU A 73 7.52 -3.74 -5.57
N ALA A 74 6.53 -4.33 -4.89
CA ALA A 74 6.73 -5.26 -3.79
C ALA A 74 7.50 -6.51 -4.25
N PHE A 75 7.09 -7.14 -5.36
CA PHE A 75 7.77 -8.32 -5.86
C PHE A 75 9.12 -8.01 -6.49
N TYR A 76 9.28 -6.87 -7.16
CA TYR A 76 10.60 -6.49 -7.69
C TYR A 76 11.61 -6.27 -6.55
N LYS A 77 11.21 -5.58 -5.48
CA LYS A 77 12.06 -5.39 -4.30
C LYS A 77 12.35 -6.70 -3.57
N TRP A 78 11.37 -7.61 -3.46
CA TRP A 78 11.60 -8.96 -2.91
C TRP A 78 12.66 -9.74 -3.70
N ILE A 79 12.54 -9.75 -5.03
CA ILE A 79 13.42 -10.54 -5.91
C ILE A 79 14.84 -9.97 -5.96
N TYR A 80 14.97 -8.65 -6.12
CA TYR A 80 16.27 -8.02 -6.42
C TYR A 80 16.88 -7.22 -5.27
N GLY A 81 16.07 -6.83 -4.28
CA GLY A 81 16.51 -6.03 -3.14
C GLY A 81 17.48 -6.77 -2.23
N LYS A 82 17.47 -8.12 -2.22
CA LYS A 82 18.39 -8.94 -1.43
C LYS A 82 19.84 -8.77 -1.85
N GLU A 83 20.08 -8.55 -3.14
CA GLU A 83 21.42 -8.56 -3.73
C GLU A 83 21.98 -7.17 -3.96
N ARG A 84 21.10 -6.19 -4.18
CA ARG A 84 21.49 -4.82 -4.49
C ARG A 84 20.45 -3.83 -4.03
N ILE A 85 20.87 -2.57 -3.90
CA ILE A 85 19.95 -1.46 -3.71
C ILE A 85 19.12 -1.30 -4.99
N VAL A 86 17.80 -1.42 -4.87
CA VAL A 86 16.87 -1.13 -5.95
C VAL A 86 16.64 0.38 -6.03
N ILE A 87 17.23 1.02 -7.04
CA ILE A 87 17.11 2.48 -7.28
C ILE A 87 15.86 2.86 -8.09
N SER A 88 15.33 1.92 -8.87
CA SER A 88 14.13 2.12 -9.68
C SER A 88 13.42 0.80 -9.92
N ILE A 89 12.09 0.86 -10.03
CA ILE A 89 11.25 -0.27 -10.38
C ILE A 89 10.94 -0.17 -11.88
N PRO A 90 11.27 -1.19 -12.69
CA PRO A 90 10.98 -1.16 -14.11
C PRO A 90 9.47 -1.15 -14.34
N ASN A 91 9.04 -0.40 -15.35
CA ASN A 91 7.64 -0.36 -15.72
C ASN A 91 7.28 -1.50 -16.67
N ILE A 92 7.16 -2.70 -16.10
CA ILE A 92 6.80 -3.92 -16.84
C ILE A 92 5.72 -4.70 -16.08
N PRO A 93 4.92 -5.53 -16.75
CA PRO A 93 3.91 -6.34 -16.06
C PRO A 93 4.53 -7.20 -14.95
N VAL A 94 3.81 -7.33 -13.83
CA VAL A 94 4.26 -8.09 -12.65
C VAL A 94 4.56 -9.55 -13.00
N GLU A 95 3.86 -10.13 -13.96
CA GLU A 95 4.09 -11.49 -14.46
C GLU A 95 5.47 -11.63 -15.09
N LYS A 96 5.96 -10.60 -15.78
CA LYS A 96 7.30 -10.59 -16.37
C LYS A 96 8.37 -10.52 -15.28
N ILE A 97 8.14 -9.73 -14.23
CA ILE A 97 9.02 -9.66 -13.04
C ILE A 97 9.16 -11.04 -12.39
N ILE A 98 8.03 -11.74 -12.20
CA ILE A 98 8.03 -13.08 -11.61
C ILE A 98 8.77 -14.07 -12.52
N LEU A 99 8.47 -14.05 -13.82
CA LEU A 99 9.10 -14.94 -14.81
C LEU A 99 10.62 -14.74 -14.86
N ASP A 100 11.07 -13.49 -14.90
CA ASP A 100 12.50 -13.16 -14.93
C ASP A 100 13.19 -13.54 -13.60
N GLY A 101 12.52 -13.35 -12.46
CA GLY A 101 13.00 -13.80 -11.16
C GLY A 101 13.23 -15.31 -11.10
N GLU A 102 12.26 -16.10 -11.56
CA GLU A 102 12.35 -17.56 -11.58
C GLU A 102 13.40 -18.05 -12.59
N LYS A 103 13.39 -17.53 -13.83
CA LYS A 103 14.35 -17.90 -14.88
C LYS A 103 15.80 -17.65 -14.47
N ASN A 104 16.05 -16.54 -13.78
CA ASN A 104 17.37 -16.17 -13.30
C ASN A 104 17.71 -16.74 -11.91
N LYS A 105 16.89 -17.66 -11.39
CA LYS A 105 17.07 -18.32 -10.09
C LYS A 105 17.22 -17.35 -8.91
N LYS A 106 16.56 -16.19 -8.98
CA LYS A 106 16.51 -15.18 -7.91
C LYS A 106 15.45 -15.48 -6.85
N ILE A 107 14.45 -16.28 -7.24
CA ILE A 107 13.43 -16.82 -6.37
C ILE A 107 13.27 -18.32 -6.63
N SER A 108 12.80 -19.03 -5.63
CA SER A 108 12.37 -20.42 -5.72
C SER A 108 11.10 -20.57 -6.55
N LYS A 109 10.83 -21.80 -6.99
CA LYS A 109 9.56 -22.15 -7.65
C LYS A 109 8.36 -21.89 -6.74
N GLU A 110 8.49 -22.17 -5.44
CA GLU A 110 7.43 -21.92 -4.46
C GLU A 110 7.10 -20.43 -4.34
N GLU A 111 8.11 -19.57 -4.25
CA GLU A 111 7.91 -18.12 -4.25
C GLU A 111 7.24 -17.64 -5.54
N ALA A 112 7.69 -18.12 -6.70
CA ALA A 112 7.10 -17.77 -7.99
C ALA A 112 5.62 -18.19 -8.08
N ASP A 113 5.28 -19.40 -7.62
CA ASP A 113 3.91 -19.91 -7.61
C ASP A 113 3.02 -19.11 -6.63
N ASN A 114 3.55 -18.73 -5.47
CA ASN A 114 2.87 -17.83 -4.53
C ASN A 114 2.61 -16.44 -5.13
N MET A 115 3.59 -15.84 -5.80
CA MET A 115 3.43 -14.56 -6.48
C MET A 115 2.35 -14.64 -7.57
N ARG A 116 2.39 -15.68 -8.43
CA ARG A 116 1.36 -15.91 -9.47
C ARG A 116 -0.03 -16.08 -8.87
N ARG A 117 -0.15 -16.83 -7.77
CA ARG A 117 -1.41 -17.03 -7.05
C ARG A 117 -1.98 -15.70 -6.56
N HIS A 118 -1.15 -14.82 -6.00
CA HIS A 118 -1.55 -13.49 -5.55
C HIS A 118 -1.95 -12.56 -6.70
N VAL A 119 -1.19 -12.54 -7.79
CA VAL A 119 -1.57 -11.82 -9.01
C VAL A 119 -2.93 -12.29 -9.51
N LYS A 120 -3.16 -13.61 -9.56
CA LYS A 120 -4.46 -14.19 -9.95
C LYS A 120 -5.59 -13.76 -9.01
N MET A 121 -5.39 -13.83 -7.69
CA MET A 121 -6.40 -13.40 -6.71
C MET A 121 -6.84 -11.95 -6.93
N VAL A 122 -5.89 -11.06 -7.23
CA VAL A 122 -6.18 -9.65 -7.53
C VAL A 122 -6.92 -9.52 -8.86
N LYS A 123 -6.47 -10.21 -9.92
CA LYS A 123 -7.15 -10.19 -11.23
C LYS A 123 -8.60 -10.67 -11.15
N ASP A 124 -8.85 -11.74 -10.41
CA ASP A 124 -10.20 -12.30 -10.25
C ASP A 124 -11.16 -11.27 -9.60
N CYS A 125 -10.64 -10.31 -8.82
CA CYS A 125 -11.44 -9.25 -8.18
C CYS A 125 -12.05 -8.25 -9.17
N TRP A 126 -11.55 -8.13 -10.40
CA TRP A 126 -12.15 -7.24 -11.40
C TRP A 126 -13.58 -7.63 -11.76
N SER A 127 -13.84 -8.93 -11.80
CA SER A 127 -15.16 -9.52 -12.10
C SER A 127 -16.16 -9.39 -10.95
N LEU A 128 -15.72 -9.00 -9.75
CA LEU A 128 -16.58 -8.93 -8.58
C LEU A 128 -17.48 -7.70 -8.57
N PRO A 129 -18.73 -7.84 -8.08
CA PRO A 129 -19.58 -6.73 -7.68
C PRO A 129 -18.91 -5.82 -6.64
N LYS A 130 -19.26 -4.52 -6.66
CA LYS A 130 -18.65 -3.50 -5.79
C LYS A 130 -18.77 -3.81 -4.30
N ASP A 131 -19.93 -4.31 -3.87
CA ASP A 131 -20.23 -4.69 -2.48
C ASP A 131 -19.37 -5.86 -1.97
N LYS A 132 -18.82 -6.67 -2.87
CA LYS A 132 -17.95 -7.82 -2.54
C LYS A 132 -16.46 -7.51 -2.69
N LEU A 133 -16.11 -6.49 -3.48
CA LEU A 133 -14.73 -6.20 -3.85
C LEU A 133 -13.84 -5.92 -2.63
N ILE A 134 -14.25 -5.02 -1.73
CA ILE A 134 -13.42 -4.68 -0.55
C ILE A 134 -13.18 -5.90 0.35
N ARG A 135 -14.20 -6.73 0.57
CA ARG A 135 -14.05 -7.96 1.37
C ARG A 135 -13.07 -8.94 0.72
N ALA A 136 -13.06 -9.02 -0.61
CA ALA A 136 -12.11 -9.84 -1.35
C ALA A 136 -10.68 -9.29 -1.23
N LEU A 137 -10.50 -7.97 -1.36
CA LEU A 137 -9.20 -7.33 -1.18
C LEU A 137 -8.65 -7.48 0.25
N GLN A 138 -9.50 -7.37 1.28
CA GLN A 138 -9.11 -7.63 2.67
C GLN A 138 -8.75 -9.11 2.92
N ARG A 139 -9.38 -10.04 2.20
CA ARG A 139 -9.00 -11.46 2.24
C ARG A 139 -7.66 -11.68 1.57
N PHE A 140 -7.45 -11.06 0.42
CA PHE A 140 -6.16 -11.01 -0.25
C PHE A 140 -5.07 -10.49 0.68
N SER A 141 -5.29 -9.35 1.36
CA SER A 141 -4.28 -8.76 2.23
C SER A 141 -3.89 -9.67 3.41
N ARG A 142 -4.85 -10.39 4.01
CA ARG A 142 -4.56 -11.37 5.06
C ARG A 142 -3.73 -12.55 4.57
N ASP A 143 -4.04 -13.07 3.38
CA ASP A 143 -3.30 -14.17 2.77
C ASP A 143 -1.90 -13.72 2.34
N PHE A 144 -1.80 -12.54 1.72
CA PHE A 144 -0.56 -11.87 1.36
C PHE A 144 0.37 -11.72 2.56
N ASN A 145 -0.11 -11.17 3.68
CA ASN A 145 0.72 -10.96 4.87
C ASN A 145 1.18 -12.27 5.53
N ARG A 146 0.43 -13.38 5.38
CA ARG A 146 0.86 -14.69 5.87
C ARG A 146 1.97 -15.28 5.01
N THR A 147 1.89 -15.11 3.69
CA THR A 147 2.90 -15.61 2.75
C THR A 147 4.19 -14.79 2.82
N TRP A 148 4.07 -13.46 2.92
CA TRP A 148 5.20 -12.53 2.84
C TRP A 148 5.59 -11.92 4.18
N TYR A 149 5.27 -12.61 5.29
CA TYR A 149 5.72 -12.22 6.63
C TYR A 149 7.25 -12.09 6.69
N GLY A 150 7.95 -12.91 5.89
CA GLY A 150 9.39 -12.80 5.67
C GLY A 150 10.21 -13.05 6.93
N ASP A 151 11.33 -12.35 7.04
CA ASP A 151 12.28 -12.43 8.14
C ASP A 151 12.91 -11.06 8.44
N ASN A 152 14.04 -11.04 9.15
CA ASN A 152 14.75 -9.78 9.45
C ASN A 152 15.53 -9.19 8.26
N ARG A 153 15.45 -9.79 7.06
CA ARG A 153 16.07 -9.32 5.83
C ARG A 153 15.06 -8.75 4.86
N GLU A 154 13.82 -9.22 4.89
CA GLU A 154 12.74 -8.71 4.05
C GLU A 154 11.38 -9.10 4.61
N PHE A 155 10.38 -8.26 4.32
CA PHE A 155 8.98 -8.62 4.49
C PHE A 155 8.10 -7.70 3.66
N LEU A 156 6.91 -8.17 3.30
CA LEU A 156 5.89 -7.38 2.62
C LEU A 156 4.61 -7.40 3.45
N TYR A 157 3.96 -6.24 3.52
CA TYR A 157 2.73 -6.08 4.27
C TYR A 157 1.75 -5.17 3.52
N LEU A 158 0.48 -5.52 3.59
CA LEU A 158 -0.63 -4.68 3.17
C LEU A 158 -1.81 -4.84 4.13
N LYS A 159 -2.42 -3.72 4.51
CA LYS A 159 -3.69 -3.67 5.24
C LYS A 159 -4.61 -2.64 4.61
N ILE A 160 -5.90 -2.95 4.62
CA ILE A 160 -6.96 -2.15 3.99
C ILE A 160 -8.02 -1.84 5.05
N PHE A 161 -8.42 -0.57 5.11
CA PHE A 161 -9.41 -0.05 6.04
C PHE A 161 -10.54 0.64 5.29
N ASN A 162 -11.76 0.53 5.81
CA ASN A 162 -12.94 1.13 5.20
C ASN A 162 -13.11 2.60 5.58
N THR A 163 -12.56 3.01 6.73
CA THR A 163 -12.78 4.35 7.28
C THR A 163 -11.49 4.96 7.80
N PRO A 164 -11.40 6.31 7.86
CA PRO A 164 -10.25 6.95 8.48
C PRO A 164 -10.17 6.65 9.98
N LYS A 165 -11.31 6.38 10.65
CA LYS A 165 -11.37 5.92 12.04
C LYS A 165 -10.66 4.57 12.23
N GLU A 166 -10.98 3.57 11.42
CA GLU A 166 -10.33 2.25 11.47
C GLU A 166 -8.81 2.36 11.26
N LEU A 167 -8.37 3.21 10.32
CA LEU A 167 -6.95 3.50 10.12
C LEU A 167 -6.35 4.18 11.35
N GLY A 168 -7.01 5.22 11.88
CA GLY A 168 -6.53 5.99 13.03
C GLY A 168 -6.38 5.15 14.29
N GLU A 169 -7.33 4.28 14.57
CA GLU A 169 -7.26 3.30 15.65
C GLU A 169 -6.08 2.34 15.45
N PHE A 170 -5.83 1.90 14.21
CA PHE A 170 -4.69 1.04 13.91
C PHE A 170 -3.35 1.76 14.08
N VAL A 171 -3.24 3.03 13.69
CA VAL A 171 -2.06 3.88 13.92
C VAL A 171 -1.74 3.92 15.42
N VAL A 172 -2.72 4.26 16.26
CA VAL A 172 -2.55 4.35 17.72
C VAL A 172 -2.16 3.01 18.34
N ASN A 173 -2.77 1.91 17.87
CA ASN A 173 -2.52 0.57 18.43
C ASN A 173 -1.29 -0.13 17.87
N SER A 174 -0.67 0.39 16.81
CA SER A 174 0.51 -0.24 16.21
C SER A 174 1.74 0.05 17.07
N SER A 175 2.44 -1.00 17.50
CA SER A 175 3.69 -0.91 18.27
C SER A 175 4.81 -0.19 17.51
N TYR A 176 4.66 -0.04 16.19
CA TYR A 176 5.55 0.74 15.33
C TYR A 176 5.49 2.25 15.61
N MET A 177 4.35 2.74 16.11
CA MET A 177 4.11 4.16 16.30
C MET A 177 4.59 4.63 17.65
N THR A 178 4.21 3.93 18.74
CA THR A 178 4.48 4.32 20.12
C THR A 178 4.17 3.27 21.17
N THR A 179 4.90 3.30 22.28
CA THR A 179 4.53 2.65 23.54
C THR A 179 3.76 3.59 24.48
N THR A 180 3.85 4.91 24.27
CA THR A 180 3.20 5.93 25.13
C THR A 180 2.56 7.08 24.35
N GLU A 181 1.57 7.75 24.96
CA GLU A 181 0.93 8.95 24.38
C GLU A 181 1.92 10.10 24.13
N ARG A 182 2.99 10.20 24.93
CA ARG A 182 4.04 11.21 24.77
C ARG A 182 4.79 11.03 23.46
N GLU A 183 5.27 9.81 23.20
CA GLU A 183 5.97 9.49 21.95
C GLU A 183 5.09 9.78 20.73
N PHE A 184 3.77 9.67 20.89
CA PHE A 184 2.81 9.79 19.79
C PHE A 184 2.72 11.26 19.40
N LYS A 185 2.56 12.10 20.43
CA LYS A 185 2.56 13.54 20.28
C LYS A 185 3.89 14.07 19.76
N ASP A 186 5.01 13.52 20.20
CA ASP A 186 6.33 13.94 19.72
C ASP A 186 6.52 13.64 18.23
N ARG A 187 5.96 12.53 17.73
CA ARG A 187 6.07 12.12 16.32
C ARG A 187 5.03 12.76 15.40
N ILE A 188 3.79 12.84 15.84
CA ILE A 188 2.65 13.32 15.02
C ILE A 188 2.36 14.82 15.25
N GLY A 189 2.80 15.38 16.38
CA GLY A 189 2.60 16.79 16.75
C GLY A 189 1.26 17.09 17.43
N ILE A 190 0.38 16.10 17.59
CA ILE A 190 -0.95 16.24 18.22
C ILE A 190 -1.22 15.10 19.20
N SER A 191 -2.17 15.30 20.11
CA SER A 191 -2.56 14.26 21.08
C SER A 191 -3.42 13.17 20.43
N ILE A 192 -3.49 11.99 21.08
CA ILE A 192 -4.35 10.88 20.62
C ILE A 192 -5.83 11.31 20.54
N PRO A 193 -6.41 12.06 21.51
CA PRO A 193 -7.77 12.55 21.38
C PRO A 193 -7.98 13.51 20.19
N GLU A 194 -7.03 14.39 19.87
CA GLU A 194 -7.13 15.24 18.68
C GLU A 194 -7.06 14.42 17.40
N TRP A 195 -6.15 13.44 17.33
CA TRP A 195 -6.03 12.51 16.21
C TRP A 195 -7.32 11.73 15.97
N ASN A 196 -7.91 11.16 17.01
CA ASN A 196 -9.17 10.42 16.91
C ASN A 196 -10.30 11.32 16.40
N ASN A 197 -10.40 12.55 16.91
CA ASN A 197 -11.38 13.55 16.45
C ASN A 197 -11.21 13.89 14.97
N ILE A 198 -9.97 14.03 14.49
CA ILE A 198 -9.67 14.24 13.07
C ILE A 198 -10.12 13.04 12.25
N CYS A 199 -9.78 11.82 12.68
CA CYS A 199 -10.12 10.59 11.97
C CYS A 199 -11.63 10.37 11.84
N GLU A 200 -12.42 10.78 12.83
CA GLU A 200 -13.89 10.69 12.77
C GLU A 200 -14.53 11.60 11.72
N ARG A 201 -13.84 12.68 11.34
CA ARG A 201 -14.38 13.73 10.46
C ARG A 201 -13.60 13.91 9.17
N ALA A 202 -12.47 13.21 8.97
CA ALA A 202 -11.56 13.42 7.86
C ALA A 202 -12.21 13.32 6.47
N ASN A 203 -13.23 12.47 6.32
CA ASN A 203 -13.94 12.28 5.04
C ASN A 203 -15.20 13.14 4.88
N LYS A 204 -15.53 13.97 5.88
CA LYS A 204 -16.74 14.81 5.93
C LYS A 204 -16.44 16.29 6.08
N ASN A 205 -15.32 16.63 6.72
CA ASN A 205 -14.90 18.00 6.99
C ASN A 205 -13.58 18.30 6.26
N LYS A 206 -13.57 19.37 5.46
CA LYS A 206 -12.41 19.77 4.66
C LYS A 206 -11.15 20.00 5.50
N ARG A 207 -11.26 20.72 6.61
CA ARG A 207 -10.12 21.07 7.48
C ARG A 207 -9.54 19.82 8.15
N ASP A 208 -10.40 18.94 8.66
CA ASP A 208 -9.95 17.68 9.26
C ASP A 208 -9.38 16.73 8.19
N GLY A 209 -9.94 16.72 6.97
CA GLY A 209 -9.38 15.97 5.84
C GLY A 209 -8.00 16.45 5.41
N GLU A 210 -7.76 17.76 5.39
CA GLU A 210 -6.45 18.36 5.14
C GLU A 210 -5.44 17.96 6.22
N LYS A 211 -5.80 18.13 7.50
CA LYS A 211 -4.95 17.70 8.63
C LYS A 211 -4.63 16.20 8.57
N PHE A 212 -5.64 15.37 8.34
CA PHE A 212 -5.49 13.92 8.25
C PHE A 212 -4.50 13.55 7.14
N ARG A 213 -4.70 14.07 5.93
CA ARG A 213 -3.78 13.86 4.81
C ARG A 213 -2.36 14.28 5.16
N ASP A 214 -2.19 15.48 5.72
CA ASP A 214 -0.87 16.02 6.04
C ASP A 214 -0.14 15.13 7.06
N ILE A 215 -0.83 14.60 8.06
CA ILE A 215 -0.27 13.65 9.02
C ILE A 215 0.17 12.35 8.32
N LEU A 216 -0.67 11.77 7.46
CA LEU A 216 -0.30 10.56 6.73
C LEU A 216 0.97 10.76 5.88
N LEU A 217 1.04 11.89 5.17
CA LEU A 217 2.13 12.19 4.24
C LEU A 217 3.44 12.58 4.94
N LYS A 218 3.38 13.36 6.02
CA LYS A 218 4.56 14.00 6.63
C LYS A 218 5.03 13.33 7.90
N SER A 219 4.12 12.77 8.69
CA SER A 219 4.42 12.27 10.04
C SER A 219 4.43 10.75 10.13
N LEU A 220 3.66 10.06 9.28
CA LEU A 220 3.52 8.61 9.33
C LEU A 220 4.30 7.86 8.25
N THR A 221 4.43 8.47 7.07
CA THR A 221 5.13 7.85 5.95
C THR A 221 6.64 7.97 6.15
N GLU A 222 7.32 6.84 6.10
CA GLU A 222 8.76 6.75 6.32
C GLU A 222 9.41 5.93 5.22
N ILE A 223 10.51 6.46 4.68
CA ILE A 223 11.39 5.78 3.75
C ILE A 223 12.78 5.89 4.36
N ILE A 224 13.26 4.76 4.90
CA ILE A 224 14.53 4.63 5.62
C ILE A 224 15.45 3.73 4.81
#